data_AF-A0A1I4RY96-F1
#
_entry.id   AF-A0A1I4RY96-F1
#
_cell.length_a   1.000
_cell.length_b   1.000
_cell.length_c   1.000
_cell.angle_alpha   90.00
_cell.angle_beta   90.00
_cell.angle_gamma   90.00
#
_symmetry.space_group_name_H-M   'P 1'
#
loop_
_entity.id
_entity.type
_entity.pdbx_description
1 polymer ?
#
loop_
_entity_poly.entity_id
_entity_poly.type
_entity_poly.pdbx_seq_one_letter_code
_entity_poly.pdbx_strand_id
1 'polypeptide(L)'
;MLKKIALIAVPALLLAACGGEPTKQDFIDKPELMEKYAEQCTKEMMQGKPSDVCSAMLEAQQEMLGNMLKGMMEQFQMHEGAGQ
;
A
#
# COMPACT_ATOMS: atom_id res chain seq x y z
N MET A 1 24.18 -23.73 -37.42
CA MET A 1 24.19 -23.74 -35.94
C MET A 1 23.68 -22.39 -35.40
N LEU A 2 22.38 -22.08 -35.54
CA LEU A 2 21.78 -20.87 -34.96
C LEU A 2 20.34 -21.22 -34.53
N LYS A 3 20.17 -21.86 -33.37
CA LYS A 3 18.83 -22.20 -32.88
C LYS A 3 18.73 -22.35 -31.36
N LYS A 4 19.72 -21.89 -30.61
CA LYS A 4 19.82 -22.16 -29.16
C LYS A 4 19.93 -20.92 -28.27
N ILE A 5 19.99 -19.71 -28.83
CA ILE A 5 20.26 -18.48 -28.05
C ILE A 5 18.98 -17.69 -27.72
N ALA A 6 17.81 -18.07 -28.25
CA ALA A 6 16.58 -17.29 -28.08
C ALA A 6 15.76 -17.60 -26.81
N LEU A 7 16.15 -18.57 -25.97
CA LEU A 7 15.28 -19.09 -24.90
C LEU A 7 15.63 -18.65 -23.46
N ILE A 8 16.70 -17.88 -23.26
CA ILE A 8 17.20 -17.57 -21.89
C ILE A 8 16.85 -16.15 -21.44
N ALA A 9 16.27 -15.32 -22.30
CA ALA A 9 15.93 -13.92 -21.96
C ALA A 9 14.50 -13.72 -21.40
N VAL A 10 13.70 -14.78 -21.30
CA VAL A 10 12.29 -14.71 -20.87
C VAL A 10 12.07 -14.76 -19.35
N PRO A 11 12.89 -15.43 -18.50
CA PRO A 11 12.53 -15.59 -17.08
C PRO A 11 12.63 -14.29 -16.27
N ALA A 12 13.51 -13.36 -16.66
CA ALA A 12 13.76 -12.14 -15.88
C ALA A 12 12.61 -11.11 -15.98
N LEU A 13 11.90 -11.09 -17.12
CA LEU A 13 10.72 -10.24 -17.30
C LEU A 13 9.48 -10.79 -16.58
N LEU A 14 9.47 -12.09 -16.26
CA LEU A 14 8.41 -12.73 -15.48
C LEU A 14 8.55 -12.48 -13.96
N LEU A 15 9.75 -12.12 -13.48
CA LEU A 15 9.97 -11.78 -12.06
C LEU A 15 9.38 -10.41 -11.68
N ALA A 16 9.18 -9.51 -12.64
CA ALA A 16 8.49 -8.24 -12.40
C ALA A 16 6.96 -8.39 -12.26
N ALA A 17 6.41 -9.52 -12.72
CA ALA A 17 4.99 -9.87 -12.57
C ALA A 17 4.72 -10.75 -11.34
N CYS A 18 5.77 -11.18 -10.63
CA CYS A 18 5.70 -11.93 -9.37
C CYS A 18 6.34 -11.12 -8.23
N GLY A 19 6.00 -9.83 -8.12
CA GLY A 19 6.04 -9.17 -6.81
C GLY A 19 4.87 -9.72 -6.01
N GLY A 20 5.12 -10.35 -4.86
CA GLY A 20 4.05 -10.91 -4.02
C GLY A 20 2.96 -9.89 -3.69
N GLU A 21 1.83 -10.38 -3.19
CA GLU A 21 0.75 -9.51 -2.72
C GLU A 21 1.29 -8.46 -1.74
N PRO A 22 1.04 -7.17 -1.99
CA PRO A 22 1.59 -6.10 -1.16
C PRO A 22 1.05 -6.22 0.26
N THR A 23 1.96 -6.11 1.22
CA THR A 23 1.65 -6.20 2.65
C THR A 23 1.25 -4.83 3.20
N LYS A 24 0.74 -4.79 4.44
CA LYS A 24 0.48 -3.53 5.16
C LYS A 24 1.69 -2.58 5.11
N GLN A 25 2.89 -3.13 5.34
CA GLN A 25 4.12 -2.33 5.36
C GLN A 25 4.45 -1.77 3.98
N ASP A 26 4.20 -2.51 2.91
CA ASP A 26 4.41 -2.00 1.54
C ASP A 26 3.52 -0.79 1.26
N PHE A 27 2.28 -0.76 1.76
CA PHE A 27 1.38 0.39 1.60
C PHE A 27 1.80 1.61 2.42
N ILE A 28 2.43 1.41 3.58
CA ILE A 28 3.00 2.49 4.39
C ILE A 28 4.25 3.05 3.71
N ASP A 29 5.14 2.18 3.26
CA ASP A 29 6.43 2.56 2.67
C ASP A 29 6.28 3.14 1.25
N LYS A 30 5.26 2.69 0.51
CA LYS A 30 4.98 3.06 -0.88
C LYS A 30 3.51 3.48 -1.05
N PRO A 31 3.17 4.73 -0.72
CA PRO A 31 1.78 5.23 -0.80
C PRO A 31 1.19 5.17 -2.22
N GLU A 32 2.03 5.15 -3.27
CA GLU A 32 1.62 4.92 -4.67
C GLU A 32 0.91 3.58 -4.90
N LEU A 33 1.17 2.57 -4.06
CA LEU A 33 0.45 1.30 -4.11
C LEU A 33 -1.02 1.47 -3.70
N MET A 34 -1.34 2.39 -2.81
CA MET A 34 -2.74 2.62 -2.43
C MET A 34 -3.57 3.07 -3.62
N GLU A 35 -3.04 3.97 -4.45
CA GLU A 35 -3.75 4.45 -5.64
C GLU A 35 -3.95 3.34 -6.66
N LYS A 36 -2.93 2.50 -6.85
CA LYS A 36 -2.98 1.35 -7.74
C LYS A 36 -4.03 0.30 -7.33
N TYR A 37 -4.23 0.09 -6.04
CA TYR A 37 -5.15 -0.92 -5.50
C TYR A 37 -6.51 -0.32 -5.06
N ALA A 38 -6.65 1.00 -5.01
CA ALA A 38 -7.87 1.68 -4.56
C ALA A 38 -9.10 1.29 -5.37
N GLU A 39 -8.98 1.24 -6.71
CA GLU A 39 -10.12 0.88 -7.58
C GLU A 39 -10.54 -0.58 -7.37
N GLN A 40 -9.57 -1.49 -7.28
CA GLN A 40 -9.81 -2.90 -6.98
C GLN A 40 -10.50 -3.06 -5.60
N CYS A 41 -9.95 -2.43 -4.57
CA CYS A 41 -10.48 -2.54 -3.22
C CYS A 41 -11.85 -1.90 -3.08
N THR A 42 -12.11 -0.80 -3.77
CA THR A 42 -13.45 -0.19 -3.82
C THR A 42 -14.46 -1.17 -4.42
N LYS A 43 -14.08 -1.82 -5.53
CA LYS A 43 -14.93 -2.82 -6.18
C LYS A 43 -15.18 -4.04 -5.30
N GLU A 44 -14.15 -4.59 -4.67
CA GLU A 44 -14.25 -5.75 -3.78
C GLU A 44 -15.06 -5.44 -2.51
N MET A 45 -14.89 -4.24 -1.94
CA MET A 45 -15.70 -3.76 -0.81
C MET A 45 -17.16 -3.61 -1.20
N MET A 46 -17.47 -3.06 -2.38
CA MET A 46 -18.86 -3.00 -2.89
C MET A 46 -19.47 -4.39 -3.11
N GLN A 47 -18.64 -5.38 -3.43
CA GLN A 47 -19.06 -6.78 -3.55
C GLN A 47 -19.14 -7.50 -2.20
N GLY A 48 -18.75 -6.84 -1.10
CA GLY A 48 -18.73 -7.42 0.25
C GLY A 48 -17.68 -8.52 0.43
N LYS A 49 -16.65 -8.56 -0.43
CA LYS A 49 -15.60 -9.59 -0.45
C LYS A 49 -14.21 -8.96 -0.60
N PRO A 50 -13.75 -8.20 0.42
CA PRO A 50 -12.41 -7.63 0.37
C PRO A 50 -11.37 -8.76 0.38
N SER A 51 -10.40 -8.68 -0.53
CA SER A 51 -9.20 -9.52 -0.48
C SER A 51 -8.31 -9.15 0.71
N ASP A 52 -7.37 -10.04 1.02
CA ASP A 52 -6.37 -9.82 2.09
C ASP A 52 -5.51 -8.57 1.80
N VAL A 53 -5.23 -8.30 0.52
CA VAL A 53 -4.56 -7.07 0.07
C VAL A 53 -5.35 -5.82 0.44
N CYS A 54 -6.67 -5.84 0.26
CA CYS A 54 -7.52 -4.70 0.58
C CYS A 54 -7.68 -4.49 2.09
N SER A 55 -7.72 -5.57 2.85
CA SER A 55 -7.64 -5.52 4.32
C SER A 55 -6.32 -4.89 4.77
N ALA A 56 -5.20 -5.33 4.21
CA ALA A 56 -3.87 -4.78 4.52
C ALA A 56 -3.74 -3.30 4.12
N MET A 57 -4.33 -2.90 2.98
CA MET A 57 -4.38 -1.49 2.55
C MET A 57 -5.19 -0.62 3.53
N LEU A 58 -6.34 -1.11 3.98
CA LEU A 58 -7.20 -0.41 4.94
C LEU A 58 -6.51 -0.26 6.31
N GLU A 59 -5.86 -1.31 6.79
CA GLU A 59 -5.08 -1.26 8.03
C GLU A 59 -3.95 -0.23 7.95
N ALA A 60 -3.20 -0.21 6.84
CA ALA A 60 -2.16 0.77 6.60
C ALA A 60 -2.72 2.20 6.59
N GLN A 61 -3.86 2.41 5.93
CA GLN A 61 -4.50 3.72 5.86
C GLN A 61 -4.97 4.19 7.25
N GLN A 62 -5.52 3.28 8.06
CA GLN A 62 -5.97 3.57 9.42
C GLN A 62 -4.80 3.91 10.35
N GLU A 63 -3.67 3.21 10.24
CA GLU A 63 -2.47 3.50 11.02
C GLU A 63 -1.87 4.87 10.66
N MET A 64 -1.78 5.20 9.37
CA MET A 64 -1.33 6.52 8.91
C MET A 64 -2.24 7.65 9.40
N LEU A 65 -3.56 7.47 9.29
CA LEU A 65 -4.55 8.42 9.80
C LEU A 65 -4.43 8.59 11.32
N GLY A 66 -4.27 7.49 12.06
CA GLY A 66 -4.09 7.51 13.52
C GLY A 66 -2.85 8.30 13.93
N ASN A 67 -1.73 8.08 13.24
CA ASN A 67 -0.48 8.81 13.50
C ASN A 67 -0.61 10.30 13.16
N MET A 68 -1.29 10.65 12.06
CA MET A 68 -1.54 12.04 11.68
C MET A 68 -2.44 12.75 12.70
N LEU A 69 -3.53 12.12 13.13
CA LEU A 69 -4.43 12.66 14.15
C LEU A 69 -3.74 12.83 15.50
N LYS A 70 -2.86 11.89 15.87
CA LYS A 70 -2.05 11.99 17.08
C LYS A 70 -1.12 13.20 17.03
N GLY A 71 -0.36 13.38 15.95
CA GLY A 71 0.51 14.55 15.78
C GLY A 71 -0.27 15.87 15.75
N MET A 72 -1.48 15.87 15.17
CA MET A 72 -2.38 17.01 15.18
C MET A 72 -2.87 17.34 16.60
N MET A 73 -3.30 16.34 17.39
CA MET A 73 -3.69 16.55 18.79
C MET A 73 -2.53 17.06 19.65
N GLU A 74 -1.32 16.52 19.46
CA GLU A 74 -0.11 17.00 20.14
C GLU A 74 0.16 18.47 19.79
N GLN A 75 -0.01 18.89 18.53
CA GLN A 75 0.07 20.30 18.13
C GLN A 75 -0.98 21.18 18.82
N PHE A 76 -2.24 20.73 18.91
CA PHE A 76 -3.29 21.51 19.57
C PHE A 76 -3.05 21.66 21.08
N GLN A 77 -2.59 20.59 21.75
CA GLN A 77 -2.26 20.64 23.17
C GLN A 77 -1.09 21.60 23.47
N MET A 78 -0.12 21.72 22.56
CA MET A 78 0.97 22.69 22.71
C MET A 78 0.52 24.15 22.52
N HIS A 79 -0.55 24.40 21.74
CA HIS A 79 -1.11 25.75 21.55
C HIS A 79 -1.94 26.23 22.75
N GLU A 80 -2.57 25.34 23.51
CA GLU A 80 -3.28 25.70 24.75
C GLU A 80 -2.33 26.00 25.93
N GLY A 81 -1.07 25.55 25.85
CA GLY A 81 -0.05 25.79 26.89
C GLY A 81 0.80 27.05 26.72
N ALA A 82 0.72 27.75 25.58
CA ALA A 82 1.54 28.95 25.28
C ALA A 82 0.83 30.29 25.57
N GLY A 83 -0.27 30.26 26.34
CA GLY A 83 -1.11 31.40 26.68
C GLY A 83 -1.20 31.71 28.17
N GLN A 84 -0.16 31.40 28.97
CA GLN A 84 -0.01 31.86 30.35
C GLN A 84 1.33 32.56 30.55
#